data_AF-S8DMR3-F1
#
_entry.id   AF-S8DMR3-F1
#
_cell.length_a   1.000
_cell.length_b   1.000
_cell.length_c   1.000
_cell.angle_alpha   90.00
_cell.angle_beta   90.00
_cell.angle_gamma   90.00
#
_symmetry.space_group_name_H-M   'P 1'
#
loop_
_entity.id
_entity.type
_entity.pdbx_description
1 polymer ?
#
loop_
_entity_poly.entity_id
_entity_poly.type
_entity_poly.pdbx_seq_one_letter_code
_entity_poly.pdbx_strand_id
1 'polypeptide(L)'
;EPIIQLSGTRDNSVHLVPLLHSSLDQPDAPGWPVITPLKVQLLKCEKCSLEFCSPINYKRHARIHRRSWKVDKEYGNLRTPLAEFWDKCSIEERKQVVSFDDIMLKKTPGSSVIDALDAALLEAGIWGFPYVYIKAGSKLLGVIRSSPSISSRDLFGILDDASEGTFLFTGAAECVQNFIFDGDAFNSLEWRNLIASTCFLFELQLVKAWVADKDAEALRCQKLLVEEEEAERNKR
;
A
#
# COMPACT_ATOMS: atom_id res chain seq x y z
N GLU A 1 -31.37 -20.76 -35.60
CA GLU A 1 -31.90 -20.53 -34.24
C GLU A 1 -32.33 -21.85 -33.62
N PRO A 2 -31.89 -22.16 -32.40
CA PRO A 2 -32.79 -22.80 -31.47
C PRO A 2 -32.80 -22.10 -30.10
N ILE A 3 -33.99 -22.11 -29.53
CA ILE A 3 -34.41 -21.46 -28.29
C ILE A 3 -33.97 -22.34 -27.12
N ILE A 4 -33.19 -21.80 -26.17
CA ILE A 4 -32.93 -22.46 -24.88
C ILE A 4 -33.78 -21.77 -23.82
N GLN A 5 -34.76 -22.51 -23.32
CA GLN A 5 -35.60 -22.15 -22.18
C GLN A 5 -34.77 -22.22 -20.88
N LEU A 6 -34.84 -21.18 -20.07
CA LEU A 6 -34.29 -21.15 -18.72
C LEU A 6 -35.39 -21.55 -17.73
N SER A 7 -35.23 -22.71 -17.10
CA SER A 7 -35.99 -23.11 -15.92
C SER A 7 -35.04 -23.29 -14.73
N GLY A 8 -35.33 -22.54 -13.67
CA GLY A 8 -35.40 -23.06 -12.30
C GLY A 8 -34.12 -23.38 -11.52
N THR A 9 -33.92 -22.54 -10.50
CA THR A 9 -33.50 -22.84 -9.11
C THR A 9 -32.02 -22.85 -8.69
N ARG A 10 -31.81 -21.96 -7.70
CA ARG A 10 -30.78 -21.73 -6.67
C ARG A 10 -29.69 -22.79 -6.38
N ASP A 11 -28.59 -22.19 -5.91
CA ASP A 11 -27.45 -22.68 -5.11
C ASP A 11 -26.26 -23.29 -5.89
N ASN A 12 -25.20 -22.47 -6.06
CA ASN A 12 -23.87 -22.84 -5.57
C ASN A 12 -22.89 -21.66 -5.68
N SER A 13 -22.34 -21.30 -4.51
CA SER A 13 -21.13 -20.51 -4.36
C SER A 13 -19.90 -21.35 -4.78
N VAL A 14 -18.84 -20.65 -5.18
CA VAL A 14 -17.45 -21.13 -5.34
C VAL A 14 -17.11 -21.77 -6.71
N HIS A 15 -15.96 -21.33 -7.26
CA HIS A 15 -15.20 -21.81 -8.43
C HIS A 15 -15.38 -21.10 -9.79
N LEU A 16 -15.10 -19.79 -9.83
CA LEU A 16 -14.74 -19.12 -11.10
C LEU A 16 -13.22 -19.08 -11.39
N VAL A 17 -12.39 -19.76 -10.59
CA VAL A 17 -10.91 -19.61 -10.66
C VAL A 17 -10.12 -20.70 -11.42
N PRO A 18 -10.62 -21.90 -11.82
CA PRO A 18 -9.74 -22.82 -12.56
C PRO A 18 -9.69 -22.64 -14.08
N LEU A 19 -10.65 -21.95 -14.71
CA LEU A 19 -10.82 -22.07 -16.17
C LEU A 19 -9.83 -21.29 -17.04
N LEU A 20 -9.10 -20.31 -16.48
CA LEU A 20 -8.15 -19.49 -17.26
C LEU A 20 -6.68 -19.90 -17.08
N HIS A 21 -6.35 -20.79 -16.14
CA HIS A 21 -4.97 -21.28 -15.98
C HIS A 21 -4.60 -22.35 -17.01
N SER A 22 -5.59 -23.00 -17.64
CA SER A 22 -5.34 -24.06 -18.63
C SER A 22 -5.12 -23.53 -20.05
N SER A 23 -5.36 -22.24 -20.31
CA SER A 23 -5.25 -21.64 -21.65
C SER A 23 -3.89 -21.02 -21.96
N LEU A 24 -2.97 -20.98 -20.99
CA LEU A 24 -1.64 -20.39 -21.19
C LEU A 24 -0.63 -21.37 -21.82
N ASP A 25 -0.93 -22.67 -21.82
CA ASP A 25 -0.02 -23.75 -22.26
C ASP A 25 -0.32 -24.33 -23.65
N GLN A 26 -1.14 -23.67 -24.46
CA GLN A 26 -1.37 -24.08 -25.86
C GLN A 26 -0.81 -23.03 -26.83
N PRO A 27 0.33 -23.28 -27.49
CA PRO A 27 0.64 -22.59 -28.73
C PRO A 27 -0.21 -23.24 -29.83
N ASP A 28 -0.78 -22.40 -30.69
CA ASP A 28 -1.36 -22.76 -31.99
C ASP A 28 -2.84 -23.16 -32.03
N ALA A 29 -3.73 -22.18 -31.83
CA ALA A 29 -5.07 -22.19 -32.42
C ALA A 29 -5.32 -20.87 -33.19
N PRO A 30 -5.52 -20.89 -34.52
CA PRO A 30 -5.72 -19.67 -35.30
C PRO A 30 -7.19 -19.22 -35.20
N GLY A 31 -7.46 -18.06 -34.60
CA GLY A 31 -8.77 -17.42 -34.73
C GLY A 31 -9.34 -16.66 -33.53
N TRP A 32 -8.69 -16.68 -32.35
CA TRP A 32 -9.10 -15.80 -31.26
C TRP A 32 -8.32 -14.50 -31.33
N PRO A 33 -8.93 -13.32 -31.06
CA PRO A 33 -8.16 -12.11 -30.89
C PRO A 33 -7.23 -12.35 -29.71
N VAL A 34 -5.95 -12.54 -30.01
CA VAL A 34 -4.90 -12.66 -29.01
C VAL A 34 -4.86 -11.30 -28.33
N ILE A 35 -5.56 -11.19 -27.21
CA ILE A 35 -5.34 -10.11 -26.25
C ILE A 35 -3.96 -10.41 -25.66
N THR A 36 -2.89 -10.09 -26.40
CA THR A 36 -1.55 -10.21 -25.86
C THR A 36 -1.53 -9.31 -24.63
N PRO A 37 -1.33 -9.84 -23.41
CA PRO A 37 -1.21 -8.99 -22.25
C PRO A 37 -0.08 -8.01 -22.55
N LEU A 38 -0.38 -6.71 -22.54
CA LEU A 38 0.64 -5.68 -22.72
C LEU A 38 1.58 -5.79 -21.52
N LYS A 39 2.63 -6.60 -21.65
CA LYS A 39 3.56 -6.88 -20.58
C LYS A 39 4.15 -5.55 -20.14
N VAL A 40 3.94 -5.18 -18.89
CA VAL A 40 4.43 -3.92 -18.36
C VAL A 40 5.95 -3.92 -18.48
N GLN A 41 6.50 -2.89 -19.12
CA GLN A 41 7.93 -2.69 -19.14
C GLN A 41 8.38 -2.29 -17.73
N LEU A 42 9.17 -3.16 -17.10
CA LEU A 42 9.74 -2.90 -15.79
C LEU A 42 10.88 -1.89 -15.89
N LEU A 43 10.93 -0.98 -14.92
CA LEU A 43 11.98 0.01 -14.73
C LEU A 43 13.15 -0.63 -13.98
N LYS A 44 14.27 -0.81 -14.66
CA LYS A 44 15.47 -1.38 -14.06
C LYS A 44 16.28 -0.30 -13.36
N CYS A 45 16.78 -0.60 -12.17
CA CYS A 45 17.78 0.26 -11.55
C CYS A 45 19.11 0.14 -12.28
N GLU A 46 19.77 1.27 -12.55
CA GLU A 46 21.11 1.29 -13.15
C GLU A 46 22.22 0.94 -12.13
N LYS A 47 21.91 1.07 -10.84
CA LYS A 47 22.89 0.92 -9.74
C LYS A 47 22.78 -0.41 -8.99
N CYS A 48 21.72 -1.18 -9.23
CA CYS A 48 21.53 -2.51 -8.65
C CYS A 48 20.64 -3.37 -9.56
N SER A 49 20.44 -4.63 -9.18
CA SER A 49 19.68 -5.60 -9.99
C SER A 49 18.15 -5.55 -9.79
N LEU A 50 17.62 -4.56 -9.06
CA LEU A 50 16.19 -4.46 -8.79
C LEU A 50 15.43 -3.84 -9.97
N GLU A 51 14.20 -4.30 -10.14
CA GLU A 51 13.28 -3.88 -11.19
C GLU A 51 11.95 -3.46 -10.57
N PHE A 52 11.29 -2.45 -11.16
CA PHE A 52 10.09 -1.85 -10.62
C PHE A 52 8.99 -1.71 -11.67
N CYS A 53 7.77 -2.06 -11.30
CA CYS A 53 6.55 -1.85 -12.06
C CYS A 53 6.14 -0.38 -12.01
N SER A 54 6.28 0.22 -10.83
CA SER A 54 5.84 1.59 -10.58
C SER A 54 7.00 2.59 -10.66
N PRO A 55 6.87 3.66 -11.47
CA PRO A 55 7.75 4.82 -11.40
C PRO A 55 7.89 5.42 -10.00
N ILE A 56 6.86 5.35 -9.15
CA ILE A 56 6.91 5.80 -7.75
C ILE A 56 7.88 4.96 -6.93
N ASN A 57 7.74 3.63 -6.96
CA ASN A 57 8.62 2.73 -6.22
C ASN A 57 10.07 2.81 -6.74
N TYR A 58 10.25 2.94 -8.06
CA TYR A 58 11.56 3.21 -8.66
C TYR A 58 12.21 4.48 -8.09
N LYS A 59 11.48 5.59 -8.03
CA LYS A 59 11.98 6.85 -7.45
C LYS A 59 12.31 6.72 -5.97
N ARG A 60 11.46 6.05 -5.20
CA ARG A 60 11.70 5.78 -3.78
C ARG A 60 13.02 5.04 -3.60
N HIS A 61 13.23 4.00 -4.39
CA HIS A 61 14.46 3.22 -4.41
C HIS A 61 15.68 4.05 -4.87
N ALA A 62 15.57 4.81 -5.96
CA ALA A 62 16.66 5.63 -6.48
C ALA A 62 17.20 6.64 -5.45
N ARG A 63 16.34 7.13 -4.54
CA ARG A 63 16.74 8.00 -3.44
C ARG A 63 17.71 7.34 -2.46
N ILE A 64 17.58 6.04 -2.23
CA ILE A 64 18.48 5.24 -1.36
C ILE A 64 19.90 5.31 -1.92
N HIS A 65 20.05 5.22 -3.25
CA HIS A 65 21.34 5.36 -3.91
C HIS A 65 21.90 6.78 -3.90
N ARG A 66 21.05 7.82 -3.86
CA ARG A 66 21.51 9.23 -3.78
C ARG A 66 22.08 9.56 -2.40
N ARG A 67 21.60 8.93 -1.33
CA ARG A 67 22.06 9.13 0.06
C ARG A 67 23.32 8.33 0.43
N SER A 68 24.09 7.86 -0.55
CA SER A 68 25.34 7.10 -0.33
C SER A 68 25.21 5.98 0.71
N TRP A 69 24.18 5.11 0.62
CA TRP A 69 23.96 3.88 1.42
C TRP A 69 24.14 3.98 2.95
N LYS A 70 24.41 5.16 3.52
CA LYS A 70 24.23 5.46 4.94
C LYS A 70 22.79 5.90 5.14
N VAL A 71 21.84 5.06 4.72
CA VAL A 71 20.54 5.05 5.41
C VAL A 71 20.87 4.48 6.77
N ASP A 72 21.33 5.38 7.63
CA ASP A 72 21.72 5.12 9.00
C ASP A 72 20.56 4.44 9.72
N LYS A 73 20.92 3.75 10.79
CA LYS A 73 20.14 2.94 11.74
C LYS A 73 18.71 3.38 12.13
N GLU A 74 18.23 4.56 11.71
CA GLU A 74 16.98 5.16 12.17
C GLU A 74 15.72 4.66 11.44
N TYR A 75 15.78 4.33 10.14
CA TYR A 75 14.56 3.95 9.38
C TYR A 75 14.27 2.45 9.38
N GLY A 76 15.31 1.61 9.35
CA GLY A 76 15.17 0.18 9.64
C GLY A 76 14.65 -0.10 11.06
N ASN A 77 14.75 0.91 11.94
CA ASN A 77 14.30 0.88 13.32
C ASN A 77 12.82 1.29 13.51
N LEU A 78 12.11 1.73 12.46
CA LEU A 78 10.68 2.05 12.58
C LEU A 78 9.77 0.83 12.40
N ARG A 79 10.25 -0.23 11.74
CA ARG A 79 9.41 -1.40 11.46
C ARG A 79 8.90 -2.07 12.74
N THR A 80 9.79 -2.33 13.70
CA THR A 80 9.38 -2.98 14.96
C THR A 80 8.41 -2.13 15.79
N PRO A 81 8.71 -0.83 16.08
CA PRO A 81 7.76 0.03 16.79
C PRO A 81 6.42 0.21 16.08
N LEU A 82 6.39 0.30 14.74
CA LEU A 82 5.14 0.40 13.99
C LEU A 82 4.34 -0.90 14.01
N ALA A 83 5.02 -2.05 14.01
CA ALA A 83 4.35 -3.35 14.12
C ALA A 83 3.71 -3.52 15.50
N GLU A 84 4.45 -3.19 16.56
CA GLU A 84 3.94 -3.20 17.94
C GLU A 84 2.77 -2.25 18.12
N PHE A 85 2.85 -1.05 17.56
CA PHE A 85 1.76 -0.09 17.54
C PHE A 85 0.53 -0.64 16.83
N TRP A 86 0.68 -1.16 15.61
CA TRP A 86 -0.43 -1.73 14.86
C TRP A 86 -1.13 -2.87 15.62
N ASP A 87 -0.34 -3.79 16.18
CA ASP A 87 -0.88 -4.94 16.92
C ASP A 87 -1.56 -4.51 18.24
N LYS A 88 -1.09 -3.42 18.87
CA LYS A 88 -1.71 -2.81 20.06
C LYS A 88 -3.01 -2.07 19.73
N CYS A 89 -3.14 -1.47 18.54
CA CYS A 89 -4.33 -0.72 18.15
C CYS A 89 -5.59 -1.58 18.16
N SER A 90 -6.67 -1.01 18.69
CA SER A 90 -8.04 -1.48 18.52
C SER A 90 -8.49 -1.44 17.06
N ILE A 91 -9.60 -2.12 16.75
CA ILE A 91 -10.17 -2.13 15.39
C ILE A 91 -10.57 -0.70 14.98
N GLU A 92 -11.07 0.10 15.92
CA GLU A 92 -11.50 1.48 15.73
C GLU A 92 -10.30 2.37 15.41
N GLU A 93 -9.21 2.26 16.17
CA GLU A 93 -7.97 3.00 15.89
C GLU A 93 -7.41 2.61 14.52
N ARG A 94 -7.38 1.32 14.18
CA ARG A 94 -6.94 0.86 12.87
C ARG A 94 -7.82 1.40 11.73
N LYS A 95 -9.14 1.51 11.93
CA LYS A 95 -10.05 2.14 10.96
C LYS A 95 -9.69 3.62 10.72
N GLN A 96 -9.29 4.34 11.76
CA GLN A 96 -8.79 5.71 11.60
C GLN A 96 -7.47 5.75 10.83
N VAL A 97 -6.54 4.83 11.11
CA VAL A 97 -5.26 4.74 10.38
C VAL A 97 -5.46 4.45 8.89
N VAL A 98 -6.43 3.62 8.52
CA VAL A 98 -6.68 3.30 7.10
C VAL A 98 -7.68 4.24 6.42
N SER A 99 -8.15 5.27 7.10
CA SER A 99 -9.01 6.30 6.50
C SER A 99 -8.17 7.26 5.66
N PHE A 100 -8.61 7.49 4.42
CA PHE A 100 -7.95 8.42 3.49
C PHE A 100 -8.80 9.64 3.12
N ASP A 101 -9.88 9.88 3.84
CA ASP A 101 -10.85 10.94 3.53
C ASP A 101 -10.24 12.35 3.66
N ASP A 102 -9.38 12.55 4.66
CA ASP A 102 -8.80 13.87 5.00
C ASP A 102 -7.36 14.07 4.50
N ILE A 103 -6.89 13.26 3.55
CA ILE A 103 -5.49 13.28 3.12
C ILE A 103 -5.37 13.74 1.68
N MET A 104 -4.41 14.62 1.46
CA MET A 104 -4.00 15.04 0.13
C MET A 104 -2.64 14.43 -0.23
N LEU A 105 -2.59 13.72 -1.35
CA LEU A 105 -1.36 13.31 -2.01
C LEU A 105 -0.99 14.37 -3.04
N LYS A 106 -0.15 15.32 -2.65
CA LYS A 106 0.06 16.59 -3.38
C LYS A 106 -1.27 17.33 -3.63
N LYS A 107 -1.85 17.16 -4.82
CA LYS A 107 -3.10 17.81 -5.25
C LYS A 107 -4.26 16.83 -5.42
N THR A 108 -4.01 15.53 -5.17
CA THR A 108 -5.00 14.48 -5.37
C THR A 108 -5.54 14.01 -4.01
N PRO A 109 -6.85 14.02 -3.78
CA PRO A 109 -7.44 13.43 -2.58
C PRO A 109 -7.10 11.94 -2.46
N GLY A 110 -6.83 11.48 -1.24
CA GLY A 110 -6.52 10.09 -0.94
C GLY A 110 -7.65 9.14 -1.36
N SER A 111 -8.90 9.52 -1.08
CA SER A 111 -10.10 8.81 -1.54
C SER A 111 -10.12 8.57 -3.05
N SER A 112 -9.75 9.57 -3.86
CA SER A 112 -9.69 9.42 -5.32
C SER A 112 -8.66 8.38 -5.76
N VAL A 113 -7.56 8.20 -5.03
CA VAL A 113 -6.56 7.16 -5.31
C VAL A 113 -7.14 5.76 -5.01
N ILE A 114 -7.89 5.62 -3.92
CA ILE A 114 -8.54 4.36 -3.55
C ILE A 114 -9.62 3.97 -4.55
N ASP A 115 -10.46 4.93 -4.96
CA ASP A 115 -11.52 4.68 -5.94
C ASP A 115 -10.95 4.33 -7.32
N ALA A 116 -9.87 5.00 -7.72
CA ALA A 116 -9.17 4.66 -8.95
C ALA A 116 -8.53 3.26 -8.87
N LEU A 117 -7.95 2.87 -7.73
CA LEU A 117 -7.42 1.51 -7.53
C LEU A 117 -8.51 0.45 -7.64
N ASP A 118 -9.66 0.68 -6.99
CA ASP A 118 -10.80 -0.23 -7.04
C ASP A 118 -11.33 -0.42 -8.46
N ALA A 119 -11.54 0.68 -9.18
CA ALA A 119 -11.93 0.63 -10.58
C ALA A 119 -10.91 -0.12 -11.44
N ALA A 120 -9.62 0.18 -11.25
CA ALA A 120 -8.56 -0.41 -12.07
C ALA A 120 -8.40 -1.92 -11.80
N LEU A 121 -8.61 -2.41 -10.58
CA LEU A 121 -8.56 -3.84 -10.25
C LEU A 121 -9.69 -4.66 -10.90
N LEU A 122 -10.76 -4.00 -11.36
CA LEU A 122 -11.83 -4.62 -12.15
C LEU A 122 -11.52 -4.65 -13.65
N GLU A 123 -10.55 -3.86 -14.11
CA GLU A 123 -10.20 -3.74 -15.52
C GLU A 123 -9.13 -4.77 -15.96
N ALA A 124 -9.24 -5.22 -17.21
CA ALA A 124 -8.31 -6.18 -17.78
C ALA A 124 -6.87 -5.63 -18.02
N GLY A 125 -6.66 -4.31 -17.90
CA GLY A 125 -5.36 -3.68 -18.12
C GLY A 125 -4.29 -4.02 -17.08
N ILE A 126 -4.71 -4.42 -15.87
CA ILE A 126 -3.81 -4.69 -14.75
C ILE A 126 -3.11 -6.07 -14.83
N TRP A 127 -3.61 -7.00 -15.64
CA TRP A 127 -3.03 -8.35 -15.75
C TRP A 127 -1.63 -8.38 -16.41
N GLY A 128 -1.14 -7.25 -16.95
CA GLY A 128 0.21 -7.10 -17.49
C GLY A 128 1.33 -6.97 -16.43
N PHE A 129 0.97 -6.82 -15.15
CA PHE A 129 1.91 -6.72 -14.03
C PHE A 129 2.24 -8.07 -13.39
N PRO A 130 3.33 -8.16 -12.60
CA PRO A 130 3.59 -9.31 -11.74
C PRO A 130 2.41 -9.61 -10.82
N TYR A 131 1.99 -10.88 -10.78
CA TYR A 131 0.85 -11.33 -9.97
C TYR A 131 0.96 -10.94 -8.50
N VAL A 132 2.18 -10.97 -7.93
CA VAL A 132 2.43 -10.59 -6.53
C VAL A 132 2.06 -9.13 -6.28
N TYR A 133 2.40 -8.23 -7.21
CA TYR A 133 2.09 -6.81 -7.11
C TYR A 133 0.58 -6.55 -7.13
N ILE A 134 -0.15 -7.23 -8.03
CA ILE A 134 -1.61 -7.08 -8.17
C ILE A 134 -2.35 -7.66 -6.98
N LYS A 135 -1.92 -8.84 -6.53
CA LYS A 135 -2.45 -9.46 -5.31
C LYS A 135 -2.24 -8.57 -4.10
N ALA A 136 -1.11 -7.89 -4.00
CA ALA A 136 -0.85 -6.94 -2.93
C ALA A 136 -1.81 -5.74 -3.00
N GLY A 137 -2.04 -5.19 -4.20
CA GLY A 137 -3.05 -4.16 -4.44
C GLY A 137 -4.46 -4.56 -3.98
N SER A 138 -4.94 -5.74 -4.38
CA SER A 138 -6.26 -6.25 -3.96
C SER A 138 -6.36 -6.47 -2.45
N LYS A 139 -5.32 -7.05 -1.83
CA LYS A 139 -5.28 -7.24 -0.39
C LYS A 139 -5.28 -5.92 0.36
N LEU A 140 -4.48 -4.96 -0.10
CA LEU A 140 -4.40 -3.62 0.48
C LEU A 140 -5.75 -2.92 0.44
N LEU A 141 -6.42 -2.95 -0.72
CA LEU A 141 -7.77 -2.41 -0.87
C LEU A 141 -8.78 -3.10 0.07
N GLY A 142 -8.69 -4.42 0.23
CA GLY A 142 -9.52 -5.17 1.18
C GLY A 142 -9.31 -4.75 2.65
N VAL A 143 -8.06 -4.51 3.05
CA VAL A 143 -7.74 -3.98 4.40
C VAL A 143 -8.38 -2.61 4.62
N ILE A 144 -8.33 -1.75 3.60
CA ILE A 144 -8.84 -0.37 3.66
C ILE A 144 -10.38 -0.34 3.71
N ARG A 145 -11.05 -1.13 2.87
CA ARG A 145 -12.51 -1.06 2.70
C ARG A 145 -13.32 -1.99 3.59
N SER A 146 -12.81 -3.15 3.97
CA SER A 146 -13.63 -4.19 4.63
C SER A 146 -13.37 -4.30 6.12
N SER A 147 -12.12 -4.47 6.56
CA SER A 147 -11.76 -4.46 7.98
C SER A 147 -10.24 -4.59 8.16
N PRO A 148 -9.60 -3.75 8.99
CA PRO A 148 -8.19 -3.87 9.32
C PRO A 148 -7.92 -4.86 10.46
N SER A 149 -8.58 -6.02 10.48
CA SER A 149 -8.37 -7.07 11.51
C SER A 149 -7.16 -7.98 11.22
N ILE A 150 -6.20 -7.48 10.45
CA ILE A 150 -4.98 -8.19 10.03
C ILE A 150 -3.84 -7.98 11.03
N SER A 151 -2.95 -8.96 11.17
CA SER A 151 -1.73 -8.84 11.98
C SER A 151 -0.72 -7.88 11.34
N SER A 152 0.15 -7.27 12.14
CA SER A 152 1.25 -6.43 11.64
C SER A 152 2.14 -7.18 10.64
N ARG A 153 2.41 -8.47 10.89
CA ARG A 153 3.21 -9.34 10.01
C ARG A 153 2.61 -9.43 8.62
N ASP A 154 1.32 -9.76 8.53
CA ASP A 154 0.66 -9.95 7.24
C ASP A 154 0.43 -8.62 6.53
N LEU A 155 0.10 -7.56 7.28
CA LEU A 155 -0.01 -6.21 6.75
C LEU A 155 1.30 -5.75 6.13
N PHE A 156 2.41 -5.91 6.85
CA PHE A 156 3.70 -5.41 6.39
C PHE A 156 4.20 -6.21 5.19
N GLY A 157 3.89 -7.51 5.11
CA GLY A 157 4.11 -8.28 3.89
C GLY A 157 3.34 -7.72 2.68
N ILE A 158 2.08 -7.32 2.86
CA ILE A 158 1.29 -6.67 1.79
C ILE A 158 1.94 -5.35 1.38
N LEU A 159 2.39 -4.54 2.33
CA LEU A 159 3.04 -3.24 2.07
C LEU A 159 4.41 -3.43 1.41
N ASP A 160 5.18 -4.45 1.79
CA ASP A 160 6.45 -4.79 1.14
C ASP A 160 6.21 -5.17 -0.32
N ASP A 161 5.22 -6.02 -0.60
CA ASP A 161 4.86 -6.42 -1.97
C ASP A 161 4.34 -5.22 -2.80
N ALA A 162 3.44 -4.40 -2.23
CA ALA A 162 2.85 -3.23 -2.90
C ALA A 162 3.85 -2.08 -3.12
N SER A 163 4.89 -2.00 -2.29
CA SER A 163 5.98 -1.03 -2.42
C SER A 163 7.18 -1.56 -3.20
N GLU A 164 7.13 -2.81 -3.66
CA GLU A 164 8.25 -3.48 -4.32
C GLU A 164 9.53 -3.43 -3.45
N GLY A 165 9.35 -3.65 -2.15
CA GLY A 165 10.41 -3.62 -1.15
C GLY A 165 10.91 -2.22 -0.78
N THR A 166 10.14 -1.15 -1.05
CA THR A 166 10.53 0.24 -0.70
C THR A 166 9.80 0.82 0.50
N PHE A 167 8.91 0.05 1.13
CA PHE A 167 8.20 0.39 2.37
C PHE A 167 9.17 0.81 3.49
N LEU A 168 8.91 1.95 4.12
CA LEU A 168 9.71 2.58 5.19
C LEU A 168 11.15 3.03 4.82
N PHE A 169 11.65 2.77 3.61
CA PHE A 169 13.03 3.11 3.26
C PHE A 169 13.30 4.60 3.04
N THR A 170 12.27 5.38 2.69
CA THR A 170 12.43 6.80 2.33
C THR A 170 12.03 7.78 3.42
N GLY A 171 11.43 7.29 4.52
CA GLY A 171 10.75 8.09 5.53
C GLY A 171 9.43 8.69 5.01
N ALA A 172 8.50 8.98 5.91
CA ALA A 172 7.17 9.51 5.59
C ALA A 172 7.07 11.06 5.65
N ALA A 173 8.20 11.77 5.75
CA ALA A 173 8.19 13.23 5.88
C ALA A 173 7.65 13.94 4.62
N GLU A 174 7.08 15.14 4.77
CA GLU A 174 6.48 15.92 3.69
C GLU A 174 7.47 16.21 2.53
N CYS A 175 8.74 16.43 2.85
CA CYS A 175 9.81 16.59 1.87
C CYS A 175 10.02 15.36 0.96
N VAL A 176 9.57 14.19 1.42
CA VAL A 176 9.62 12.93 0.69
C VAL A 176 8.49 12.84 -0.33
N GLN A 177 7.29 13.31 0.03
CA GLN A 177 6.16 13.38 -0.89
C GLN A 177 6.48 14.29 -2.09
N ASN A 178 7.06 15.45 -1.81
CA ASN A 178 7.42 16.39 -2.86
C ASN A 178 8.41 15.78 -3.86
N PHE A 179 9.44 15.08 -3.37
CA PHE A 179 10.43 14.39 -4.21
C PHE A 179 9.83 13.23 -5.03
N ILE A 180 9.04 12.36 -4.41
CA ILE A 180 8.48 11.18 -5.08
C ILE A 180 7.53 11.62 -6.20
N PHE A 181 6.63 12.54 -5.90
CA PHE A 181 5.57 12.95 -6.81
C PHE A 181 5.93 14.22 -7.62
N ASP A 182 7.21 14.66 -7.65
CA ASP A 182 7.63 15.84 -8.45
C ASP A 182 7.77 15.54 -9.94
N GLY A 183 7.23 16.47 -10.75
CA GLY A 183 7.20 16.43 -12.21
C GLY A 183 5.89 15.91 -12.80
N ASP A 184 5.58 16.35 -14.01
CA ASP A 184 4.31 16.07 -14.73
C ASP A 184 4.09 14.58 -15.07
N ALA A 185 5.15 13.75 -15.01
CA ALA A 185 5.12 12.34 -15.37
C ALA A 185 4.66 11.39 -14.24
N PHE A 186 4.36 11.90 -13.05
CA PHE A 186 4.04 11.08 -11.87
C PHE A 186 2.62 11.35 -11.40
N ASN A 187 1.66 11.10 -12.29
CA ASN A 187 0.26 11.15 -11.93
C ASN A 187 -0.03 9.98 -10.96
N SER A 188 -0.43 10.30 -9.74
CA SER A 188 -0.81 9.30 -8.72
C SER A 188 -1.99 8.43 -9.17
N LEU A 189 -2.81 8.93 -10.10
CA LEU A 189 -3.95 8.24 -10.70
C LEU A 189 -3.57 7.44 -11.97
N GLU A 190 -2.33 7.49 -12.42
CA GLU A 190 -1.89 6.58 -13.48
C GLU A 190 -1.97 5.14 -12.97
N TRP A 191 -2.54 4.25 -13.78
CA TRP A 191 -2.76 2.86 -13.41
C TRP A 191 -1.50 2.13 -12.89
N ARG A 192 -0.30 2.48 -13.40
CA ARG A 192 0.99 1.93 -12.92
C ARG A 192 1.43 2.41 -11.55
N ASN A 193 0.79 3.46 -11.06
CA ASN A 193 1.11 4.13 -9.81
C ASN A 193 0.06 3.88 -8.74
N LEU A 194 -1.14 3.37 -9.05
CA LEU A 194 -2.23 3.26 -8.08
C LEU A 194 -1.87 2.41 -6.86
N ILE A 195 -1.28 1.24 -7.06
CA ILE A 195 -0.88 0.34 -5.95
C ILE A 195 0.24 0.98 -5.12
N ALA A 196 1.25 1.56 -5.77
CA ALA A 196 2.35 2.25 -5.09
C ALA A 196 1.89 3.52 -4.33
N SER A 197 1.01 4.32 -4.93
CA SER A 197 0.39 5.52 -4.33
C SER A 197 -0.45 5.13 -3.11
N THR A 198 -1.26 4.09 -3.22
CA THR A 198 -2.07 3.57 -2.11
C THR A 198 -1.18 3.07 -0.97
N CYS A 199 -0.14 2.29 -1.28
CA CYS A 199 0.82 1.83 -0.29
C CYS A 199 1.53 3.00 0.40
N PHE A 200 1.91 4.04 -0.35
CA PHE A 200 2.56 5.22 0.20
C PHE A 200 1.63 6.04 1.11
N LEU A 201 0.36 6.19 0.74
CA LEU A 201 -0.66 6.82 1.59
C LEU A 201 -0.86 6.04 2.89
N PHE A 202 -0.90 4.72 2.82
CA PHE A 202 -0.98 3.85 3.99
C PHE A 202 0.23 4.05 4.90
N GLU A 203 1.45 4.01 4.35
CA GLU A 203 2.68 4.25 5.11
C GLU A 203 2.66 5.61 5.82
N LEU A 204 2.23 6.66 5.12
CA LEU A 204 2.10 8.00 5.69
C LEU A 204 1.15 8.02 6.89
N GLN A 205 -0.02 7.39 6.78
CA GLN A 205 -0.98 7.36 7.86
C GLN A 205 -0.51 6.53 9.04
N LEU A 206 0.08 5.36 8.78
CA LEU A 206 0.62 4.50 9.81
C LEU A 206 1.69 5.24 10.64
N VAL A 207 2.61 5.95 9.98
CA VAL A 207 3.64 6.73 10.67
C VAL A 207 3.02 7.92 11.42
N LYS A 208 2.07 8.64 10.83
CA LYS A 208 1.39 9.77 11.49
C LYS A 208 0.66 9.34 12.76
N ALA A 209 -0.09 8.26 12.70
CA ALA A 209 -0.84 7.75 13.84
C ALA A 209 0.09 7.25 14.96
N TRP A 210 1.19 6.59 14.60
CA TRP A 210 2.20 6.18 15.58
C TRP A 210 2.87 7.37 16.27
N VAL A 211 3.22 8.42 15.51
CA VAL A 211 3.76 9.66 16.10
C VAL A 211 2.75 10.28 17.06
N ALA A 212 1.47 10.35 16.69
CA ALA A 212 0.43 10.87 17.56
C ALA A 212 0.24 10.06 18.85
N ASP A 213 0.33 8.72 18.80
CA ASP A 213 0.30 7.86 20.00
C ASP A 213 1.51 8.15 20.91
N LYS A 214 2.70 8.31 20.32
CA LYS A 214 3.92 8.64 21.07
C LYS A 214 3.86 10.01 21.73
N ASP A 215 3.33 11.01 21.02
CA ASP A 215 3.13 12.35 21.58
C ASP A 215 2.08 12.33 22.72
N ALA A 216 1.00 11.57 22.56
CA ALA A 216 -0.01 11.40 23.59
C ALA A 216 0.55 10.66 24.83
N GLU A 217 1.40 9.66 24.64
CA GLU A 217 2.10 8.95 25.71
C GLU A 217 3.07 9.88 26.45
N ALA A 218 3.89 10.65 25.73
CA ALA A 218 4.80 11.61 26.30
C ALA A 218 4.07 12.68 27.13
N LEU A 219 2.94 13.19 26.63
CA LEU A 219 2.12 14.16 27.34
C LEU A 219 1.52 13.59 28.64
N ARG A 220 1.13 12.31 28.66
CA ARG A 220 0.67 11.63 29.89
C ARG A 220 1.80 11.50 30.91
N CYS A 221 2.99 11.08 30.48
CA CYS A 221 4.16 10.99 31.35
C CYS A 221 4.55 12.36 31.93
N GLN A 222 4.54 13.41 31.12
CA GLN A 222 4.84 14.77 31.58
C GLN A 222 3.86 15.24 32.67
N LYS A 223 2.56 14.99 32.50
CA LYS A 223 1.55 15.36 33.51
C LYS A 223 1.79 14.65 34.85
N LEU A 224 2.09 13.36 34.82
CA LEU A 224 2.37 12.58 36.04
C LEU A 224 3.59 13.12 36.80
N LEU A 225 4.66 13.47 36.09
CA LEU A 225 5.86 14.05 36.71
C LEU A 225 5.57 15.40 37.38
N VAL A 226 4.78 16.26 36.74
CA VAL A 226 4.38 17.56 37.32
C VAL A 226 3.52 17.37 38.57
N GLU A 227 2.56 16.44 38.54
CA GLU A 227 1.73 16.11 39.71
C GLU A 227 2.56 15.56 40.88
N GLU A 228 3.58 14.75 40.60
CA GLU A 228 4.51 14.23 41.61
C GLU A 228 5.35 15.34 42.24
N GLU A 229 5.94 16.23 41.42
CA GLU A 229 6.71 17.38 41.91
C GLU A 229 5.86 18.35 42.75
N GLU A 230 4.62 18.62 42.36
CA GLU A 230 3.69 19.45 43.12
C GLU A 230 3.31 18.79 44.46
N ALA A 231 3.08 17.48 44.46
CA ALA A 231 2.80 16.73 45.68
C ALA A 231 4.00 16.73 46.65
N GLU A 232 5.23 16.68 46.14
CA GLU A 232 6.44 16.82 46.96
C GLU A 232 6.63 18.23 47.50
N ARG A 233 6.35 19.26 46.68
CA ARG A 233 6.44 20.66 47.11
C ARG A 233 5.44 20.98 48.21
N ASN A 234 4.22 20.47 48.13
CA ASN A 234 3.17 20.69 49.13
C ASN A 234 3.43 19.96 50.45
N LYS A 235 4.37 19.00 50.49
CA LYS A 235 4.78 18.28 51.71
C LYS A 235 5.97 18.92 52.44
N ARG A 236 6.61 19.93 51.85
CA ARG A 236 7.74 20.69 52.44
C ARG A 236 7.24 21.98 53.07
#